data_AF-A0A4V2E2A5-F1
#
_entry.id   AF-A0A4V2E2A5-F1
#
_cell.length_a   1.000
_cell.length_b   1.000
_cell.length_c   1.000
_cell.angle_alpha   90.00
_cell.angle_beta   90.00
_cell.angle_gamma   90.00
#
_symmetry.space_group_name_H-M   'P 1'
#
loop_
_entity.id
_entity.type
_entity.pdbx_description
1 polymer ?
#
loop_
_entity_poly.entity_id
_entity_poly.type
_entity_poly.pdbx_seq_one_letter_code
_entity_poly.pdbx_strand_id
1 'polypeptide(L)'
;MISDTILLLVLLPALLIAWKDANARWLMMTLLGIQIIDMSMYQVAITWVHHYYLWCLALNLLFIIVVLGRKQWAGAAYSCSKLPFFKEVILKYNLTTLECALILMYMCSGVVCALVWVEVQLYSFKVITTPYLYHYVFTVAQSVIHTLEILAVASYITRLRDQLNNGALYGNH
;
A
#
# COMPACT_ATOMS: atom_id res chain seq x y z
N MET A 1 -8.91 7.45 8.67
CA MET A 1 -9.87 8.17 7.78
C MET A 1 -9.27 9.42 7.13
N ILE A 2 -8.79 10.43 7.86
CA ILE A 2 -8.20 11.64 7.23
C ILE A 2 -6.93 11.28 6.42
N SER A 3 -6.05 10.44 6.99
CA SER A 3 -4.83 9.99 6.30
C SER A 3 -5.11 9.21 5.03
N ASP A 4 -6.14 8.36 5.03
CA ASP A 4 -6.51 7.50 3.89
C ASP A 4 -7.04 8.33 2.71
N THR A 5 -7.81 9.38 3.01
CA THR A 5 -8.30 10.33 2.00
C THR A 5 -7.15 11.15 1.40
N ILE A 6 -6.16 11.54 2.22
CA ILE A 6 -4.97 12.25 1.74
C ILE A 6 -4.13 11.35 0.84
N LEU A 7 -3.95 10.07 1.21
CA LEU A 7 -3.22 9.11 0.39
C LEU A 7 -3.89 8.94 -0.98
N LEU A 8 -5.22 8.81 -1.03
CA LEU A 8 -5.98 8.72 -2.27
C LEU A 8 -5.78 9.97 -3.14
N LEU A 9 -5.82 11.16 -2.53
CA LEU A 9 -5.62 12.44 -3.22
C LEU A 9 -4.21 12.55 -3.82
N VAL A 10 -3.19 12.00 -3.15
CA VAL A 10 -1.80 11.98 -3.63
C VAL A 10 -1.60 10.92 -4.72
N LEU A 11 -2.28 9.77 -4.64
CA LEU A 11 -2.16 8.69 -5.62
C LEU A 11 -2.72 9.04 -7.01
N LEU A 12 -3.75 9.88 -7.08
CA LEU A 12 -4.33 10.32 -8.36
C LEU A 12 -3.34 11.08 -9.27
N PRO A 13 -2.68 12.17 -8.82
CA PRO A 13 -1.64 12.83 -9.61
C PRO A 13 -0.40 11.95 -9.77
N ALA A 14 -0.09 11.08 -8.80
CA ALA A 14 0.97 10.08 -8.93
C ALA A 14 0.76 9.20 -10.16
N LEU A 15 -0.46 8.72 -10.35
CA LEU A 15 -0.84 7.85 -11.46
C LEU A 15 -0.72 8.58 -12.81
N LEU A 16 -1.12 9.86 -12.87
CA LEU A 16 -1.00 10.68 -14.08
C LEU A 16 0.47 10.88 -14.48
N ILE A 17 1.36 11.14 -13.52
CA ILE A 17 2.80 11.30 -13.77
C ILE A 17 3.45 9.96 -14.11
N ALA A 18 3.06 8.90 -13.41
CA ALA A 18 3.54 7.54 -13.64
C ALA A 18 3.04 6.93 -14.95
N TRP A 19 2.11 7.57 -15.66
CA TRP A 19 1.50 7.02 -16.88
C TRP A 19 2.49 6.73 -18.00
N LYS A 20 3.64 7.43 -18.01
CA LYS A 20 4.72 7.24 -18.99
C LYS A 20 5.58 6.00 -18.72
N ASP A 21 5.65 5.51 -17.48
CA ASP A 21 6.40 4.32 -17.12
C ASP A 21 5.45 3.16 -16.83
N ALA A 22 5.56 2.09 -17.61
CA ALA A 22 4.67 0.93 -17.51
C ALA A 22 4.71 0.26 -16.12
N ASN A 23 5.89 0.18 -15.50
CA ASN A 23 6.08 -0.44 -14.19
C ASN A 23 5.52 0.46 -13.08
N ALA A 24 5.81 1.76 -13.14
CA ALA A 24 5.29 2.75 -12.18
C ALA A 24 3.76 2.85 -12.25
N ARG A 25 3.20 2.86 -13.46
CA ARG A 25 1.74 2.88 -13.68
C ARG A 25 1.07 1.66 -13.06
N TRP A 26 1.64 0.47 -13.28
CA TRP A 26 1.09 -0.76 -12.72
C TRP A 26 1.14 -0.78 -11.19
N LEU A 27 2.24 -0.31 -10.59
CA LEU A 27 2.34 -0.14 -9.14
C LEU A 27 1.24 0.77 -8.59
N MET A 28 1.11 1.98 -9.16
CA MET A 28 0.14 2.96 -8.70
C MET A 28 -1.31 2.47 -8.87
N MET A 29 -1.61 1.75 -9.96
CA MET A 29 -2.92 1.12 -10.13
C MET A 29 -3.21 0.05 -9.07
N THR A 30 -2.22 -0.80 -8.75
CA THR A 30 -2.40 -1.83 -7.72
C THR A 30 -2.60 -1.23 -6.34
N LEU A 31 -1.83 -0.20 -5.96
CA LEU A 31 -1.99 0.50 -4.68
C LEU A 31 -3.35 1.19 -4.59
N LEU A 32 -3.78 1.87 -5.67
CA LEU A 32 -5.08 2.52 -5.73
C LEU A 32 -6.24 1.52 -5.60
N GLY A 33 -6.13 0.36 -6.26
CA GLY A 33 -7.13 -0.70 -6.19
C GLY A 33 -7.34 -1.22 -4.77
N ILE A 34 -6.26 -1.49 -4.04
CA ILE A 34 -6.36 -1.96 -2.66
C ILE A 34 -6.90 -0.86 -1.74
N GLN A 35 -6.49 0.40 -1.95
CA GLN A 35 -6.99 1.53 -1.15
C GLN A 35 -8.51 1.71 -1.31
N ILE A 36 -9.04 1.52 -2.52
CA ILE A 36 -10.48 1.56 -2.77
C ILE A 36 -11.18 0.41 -2.06
N ILE A 37 -10.62 -0.80 -2.11
CA ILE A 37 -11.15 -1.97 -1.39
C ILE A 37 -11.22 -1.67 0.11
N ASP A 38 -10.15 -1.16 0.71
CA ASP A 38 -10.10 -0.79 2.12
C ASP A 38 -11.17 0.24 2.48
N MET A 39 -11.24 1.37 1.75
CA MET A 39 -12.28 2.39 1.97
C MET A 39 -13.70 1.84 1.86
N SER A 40 -13.96 0.96 0.89
CA SER A 40 -15.28 0.35 0.70
C SER A 40 -15.64 -0.62 1.83
N MET A 41 -14.65 -1.35 2.34
CA MET A 41 -14.83 -2.36 3.39
C MET A 41 -14.80 -1.76 4.79
N TYR A 42 -14.28 -0.54 4.96
CA TYR A 42 -14.16 0.14 6.26
C TYR A 42 -15.50 0.20 7.01
N GLN A 43 -16.59 0.55 6.32
CA GLN A 43 -17.93 0.63 6.91
C GLN A 43 -18.42 -0.72 7.45
N VAL A 44 -18.01 -1.82 6.82
CA VAL A 44 -18.35 -3.17 7.28
C VAL A 44 -17.40 -3.59 8.40
N ALA A 45 -16.10 -3.38 8.22
CA ALA A 45 -15.06 -3.81 9.16
C ALA A 45 -15.23 -3.18 10.55
N ILE A 46 -15.65 -1.92 10.65
CA ILE A 46 -15.84 -1.25 11.94
C ILE A 46 -16.99 -1.88 12.75
N THR A 47 -17.97 -2.50 12.10
CA THR A 47 -19.06 -3.21 12.79
C THR A 47 -18.59 -4.47 13.52
N TRP A 48 -17.38 -4.97 13.19
CA TRP A 48 -16.85 -6.21 13.75
C TRP A 48 -16.11 -6.02 15.08
N VAL A 49 -16.07 -4.79 15.65
CA VAL A 49 -15.56 -4.34 16.96
C VAL A 49 -14.32 -5.08 17.51
N HIS A 50 -14.42 -6.38 17.80
CA HIS A 50 -13.32 -7.25 18.26
C HIS A 50 -12.41 -7.77 17.13
N HIS A 51 -12.93 -7.95 15.92
CA HIS A 51 -12.18 -8.50 14.78
C HIS A 51 -11.70 -7.44 13.78
N TYR A 52 -11.98 -6.16 14.05
CA TYR A 52 -11.50 -5.06 13.21
C TYR A 52 -9.97 -5.09 13.03
N TYR A 53 -9.20 -5.35 14.09
CA TYR A 53 -7.73 -5.43 14.00
C TYR A 53 -7.24 -6.65 13.21
N LEU A 54 -8.02 -7.74 13.20
CA LEU A 54 -7.75 -8.90 12.37
C LEU A 54 -7.98 -8.57 10.89
N TRP A 55 -9.00 -7.76 10.59
CA TRP A 55 -9.21 -7.20 9.26
C TRP A 55 -8.05 -6.28 8.83
N CYS A 56 -7.60 -5.37 9.70
CA CYS A 56 -6.42 -4.53 9.42
C CYS A 56 -5.15 -5.36 9.20
N LEU A 57 -4.96 -6.45 9.95
CA LEU A 57 -3.86 -7.37 9.73
C LEU A 57 -3.97 -8.07 8.36
N ALA A 58 -5.16 -8.56 8.02
CA ALA A 58 -5.43 -9.21 6.74
C ALA A 58 -5.18 -8.26 5.56
N LEU A 59 -5.57 -6.98 5.68
CA LEU A 59 -5.30 -5.96 4.67
C LEU A 59 -3.80 -5.68 4.51
N ASN A 60 -3.05 -5.53 5.60
CA ASN A 60 -1.59 -5.35 5.54
C ASN A 60 -0.92 -6.53 4.81
N LEU A 61 -1.36 -7.76 5.10
CA LEU A 61 -0.87 -8.95 4.41
C LEU A 61 -1.27 -8.97 2.92
N LEU A 62 -2.51 -8.58 2.61
CA LEU A 62 -2.98 -8.46 1.23
C LEU A 62 -2.13 -7.45 0.45
N PHE A 63 -1.82 -6.28 1.03
CA PHE A 63 -0.91 -5.30 0.45
C PHE A 63 0.44 -5.91 0.11
N ILE A 64 1.06 -6.62 1.05
CA ILE A 64 2.35 -7.27 0.83
C ILE A 64 2.27 -8.31 -0.31
N ILE A 65 1.23 -9.14 -0.32
CA ILE A 65 1.03 -10.18 -1.34
C ILE A 65 0.82 -9.55 -2.71
N VAL A 66 0.04 -8.48 -2.82
CA VAL A 66 -0.22 -7.84 -4.11
C VAL A 66 1.04 -7.13 -4.64
N VAL A 67 1.79 -6.45 -3.76
CA VAL A 67 3.03 -5.75 -4.15
C VAL A 67 4.12 -6.74 -4.57
N LEU A 68 4.34 -7.82 -3.79
CA LEU A 68 5.31 -8.87 -4.13
C LEU A 68 4.88 -9.70 -5.34
N GLY A 69 3.60 -10.09 -5.38
CA GLY A 69 3.01 -10.90 -6.45
C GLY A 69 2.83 -10.14 -7.75
N ARG A 70 3.08 -8.82 -7.80
CA ARG A 70 2.79 -7.92 -8.94
C ARG A 70 3.27 -8.47 -10.28
N LYS A 71 4.46 -9.09 -10.33
CA LYS A 71 5.00 -9.72 -11.54
C LYS A 71 4.15 -10.90 -12.02
N GLN A 72 3.69 -11.73 -11.08
CA GLN A 72 2.83 -12.88 -11.35
C GLN A 72 1.43 -12.44 -11.77
N TRP A 73 0.86 -11.43 -11.10
CA TRP A 73 -0.43 -10.83 -11.46
C TRP A 73 -0.39 -10.20 -12.87
N ALA A 74 0.69 -9.49 -13.22
CA ALA A 74 0.91 -8.98 -14.57
C ALA A 74 1.02 -10.12 -15.60
N GLY A 75 1.67 -11.23 -15.25
CA GLY A 75 1.73 -12.44 -16.05
C GLY A 75 0.37 -13.07 -16.30
N ALA A 76 -0.44 -13.25 -15.25
CA ALA A 76 -1.79 -13.77 -15.35
C ALA A 76 -2.70 -12.85 -16.18
N ALA A 77 -2.60 -11.53 -15.98
CA ALA A 77 -3.32 -10.54 -16.77
C ALA A 77 -2.88 -10.56 -18.25
N TYR A 78 -1.59 -10.76 -18.53
CA TYR A 78 -1.10 -10.94 -19.90
C TYR A 78 -1.68 -12.20 -20.55
N SER A 79 -1.72 -13.32 -19.83
CA SER A 79 -2.30 -14.57 -20.33
C SER A 79 -3.80 -14.43 -20.66
N CYS A 80 -4.53 -13.60 -19.90
CA CYS A 80 -5.95 -13.36 -20.12
C CYS A 80 -6.22 -12.33 -21.24
N SER A 81 -5.53 -11.19 -21.22
CA SER A 81 -5.84 -10.06 -22.11
C SER A 81 -4.96 -9.96 -23.36
N LYS A 82 -3.81 -10.65 -23.40
CA LYS A 82 -2.77 -10.59 -24.45
C LYS A 82 -2.29 -9.17 -24.82
N LEU A 83 -2.57 -8.17 -23.98
CA LEU A 83 -2.21 -6.78 -24.26
C LEU A 83 -0.69 -6.59 -24.21
N PRO A 84 -0.09 -5.89 -25.20
CA PRO A 84 1.36 -5.68 -25.26
C PRO A 84 1.89 -4.90 -24.05
N PHE A 85 1.03 -4.12 -23.38
CA PHE A 85 1.34 -3.43 -22.14
C PHE A 85 1.87 -4.37 -21.04
N PHE A 86 1.18 -5.48 -20.77
CA PHE A 86 1.61 -6.38 -19.70
C PHE A 86 2.92 -7.10 -20.03
N LYS A 87 3.20 -7.34 -21.33
CA LYS A 87 4.50 -7.87 -21.77
C LYS A 87 5.64 -6.90 -21.43
N GLU A 88 5.43 -5.60 -21.64
CA GLU A 88 6.42 -4.58 -21.31
C GLU A 88 6.64 -4.45 -19.79
N VAL A 89 5.56 -4.53 -19.00
CA VAL A 89 5.62 -4.54 -17.52
C VAL A 89 6.43 -5.73 -17.00
N ILE A 90 6.21 -6.93 -17.54
CA ILE A 90 6.93 -8.14 -17.12
C ILE A 90 8.42 -8.05 -17.47
N LEU A 91 8.74 -7.48 -18.64
CA LEU A 91 10.10 -7.44 -19.17
C LEU A 91 10.94 -6.33 -18.53
N LYS A 92 10.32 -5.20 -18.15
CA LYS A 92 10.96 -4.09 -17.42
C LYS A 92 10.79 -4.19 -15.90
N TYR A 93 10.17 -5.26 -15.38
CA TYR A 93 9.97 -5.40 -13.94
C TYR A 93 11.31 -5.42 -13.22
N ASN A 94 11.51 -4.41 -12.38
CA ASN A 94 12.58 -4.38 -11.41
C ASN A 94 11.98 -4.00 -10.06
N LEU A 95 12.43 -4.68 -9.00
CA LEU A 95 11.95 -4.41 -7.65
C LEU A 95 12.49 -3.04 -7.25
N THR A 96 11.59 -2.06 -7.07
CA THR A 96 12.03 -0.70 -6.75
C THR A 96 12.31 -0.58 -5.26
N THR A 97 13.25 0.31 -4.89
CA THR A 97 13.53 0.61 -3.47
C THR A 97 12.27 1.09 -2.74
N LEU A 98 11.35 1.75 -3.44
CA LEU A 98 10.04 2.14 -2.91
C LEU A 98 9.22 0.91 -2.49
N GLU A 99 9.10 -0.10 -3.36
CA GLU A 99 8.32 -1.31 -3.05
C GLU A 99 8.85 -2.02 -1.81
N CYS A 100 10.18 -2.12 -1.69
CA CYS A 100 10.81 -2.69 -0.52
C CYS A 100 10.48 -1.87 0.75
N ALA A 101 10.51 -0.54 0.66
CA ALA A 101 10.13 0.33 1.77
C ALA A 101 8.66 0.17 2.16
N LEU A 102 7.75 0.10 1.19
CA LEU A 102 6.31 -0.13 1.43
C LEU A 102 6.06 -1.48 2.09
N ILE A 103 6.69 -2.56 1.60
CA ILE A 103 6.58 -3.90 2.20
C ILE A 103 7.04 -3.86 3.66
N LEU A 104 8.16 -3.21 3.95
CA LEU A 104 8.68 -3.10 5.32
C LEU A 104 7.70 -2.32 6.22
N MET A 105 7.16 -1.21 5.73
CA MET A 105 6.16 -0.41 6.45
C MET A 105 4.89 -1.22 6.77
N TYR A 106 4.33 -1.94 5.79
CA TYR A 106 3.15 -2.79 6.01
C TYR A 106 3.44 -3.98 6.91
N MET A 107 4.65 -4.54 6.88
CA MET A 107 5.09 -5.59 7.82
C MET A 107 5.10 -5.06 9.25
N CYS A 108 5.69 -3.88 9.48
CA CYS A 108 5.67 -3.22 10.79
C CYS A 108 4.25 -2.93 11.25
N SER A 109 3.40 -2.39 10.36
CA SER A 109 1.97 -2.14 10.66
C SER A 109 1.25 -3.43 11.02
N GLY A 110 1.48 -4.51 10.27
CA GLY A 110 0.91 -5.82 10.52
C GLY A 110 1.28 -6.36 11.91
N VAL A 111 2.55 -6.26 12.30
CA VAL A 111 2.99 -6.68 13.66
C VAL A 111 2.26 -5.89 14.74
N VAL A 112 2.14 -4.57 14.60
CA VAL A 112 1.42 -3.73 15.56
C VAL A 112 -0.07 -4.12 15.62
N CYS A 113 -0.72 -4.34 14.47
CA CYS A 113 -2.10 -4.81 14.40
C CYS A 113 -2.29 -6.18 15.07
N ALA A 114 -1.36 -7.11 14.88
CA ALA A 114 -1.40 -8.43 15.52
C ALA A 114 -1.26 -8.33 17.05
N LEU A 115 -0.34 -7.50 17.55
CA LEU A 115 -0.16 -7.28 18.98
C LEU A 115 -1.40 -6.64 19.62
N VAL A 116 -2.00 -5.65 18.97
CA VAL A 116 -3.25 -5.02 19.43
C VAL A 116 -4.41 -6.02 19.41
N TRP A 117 -4.50 -6.85 18.37
CA TRP A 117 -5.54 -7.88 18.31
C TRP A 117 -5.40 -8.87 19.47
N VAL A 118 -4.19 -9.36 19.77
CA VAL A 118 -3.94 -10.25 20.91
C VAL A 118 -4.34 -9.57 22.23
N GLU A 119 -3.97 -8.30 22.41
CA GLU A 119 -4.34 -7.54 23.62
C GLU A 119 -5.87 -7.40 23.77
N VAL A 120 -6.59 -7.11 22.68
CA VAL A 120 -8.06 -7.00 22.67
C VAL A 120 -8.72 -8.33 23.02
N GLN A 121 -8.17 -9.46 22.55
CA GLN A 121 -8.66 -10.78 22.95
C GLN A 121 -8.42 -11.05 24.44
N LEU A 122 -7.22 -10.76 24.97
CA LEU A 122 -6.92 -10.93 26.40
C LEU A 122 -7.83 -10.06 27.29
N TYR A 123 -8.16 -8.85 26.84
CA TYR A 123 -9.15 -8.00 27.51
C TYR A 123 -10.55 -8.63 27.49
N SER A 124 -10.98 -9.20 26.36
CA SER A 124 -12.27 -9.88 26.23
C SER A 124 -12.39 -11.09 27.18
N PHE A 125 -11.31 -11.86 27.33
CA PHE A 125 -11.22 -12.97 28.30
C PHE A 125 -11.02 -12.52 29.76
N LYS A 126 -11.06 -11.22 30.05
CA LYS A 126 -10.83 -10.61 31.38
C LYS A 126 -9.48 -10.96 32.01
N VAL A 127 -8.49 -11.32 31.20
CA VAL A 127 -7.12 -11.57 31.67
C VAL A 127 -6.43 -10.26 32.03
N ILE A 128 -6.77 -9.18 31.32
CA ILE A 128 -6.20 -7.83 31.49
C ILE A 128 -7.33 -6.83 31.71
N THR A 129 -7.12 -5.86 32.61
CA THR A 129 -8.15 -4.87 33.00
C THR A 129 -8.17 -3.62 32.10
N THR A 130 -7.07 -3.33 31.39
CA THR A 130 -6.94 -2.15 30.51
C THR A 130 -6.05 -2.46 29.30
N PRO A 131 -6.52 -2.21 28.06
CA PRO A 131 -5.71 -2.39 26.85
C PRO A 131 -4.78 -1.18 26.63
N TYR A 132 -3.49 -1.33 26.91
CA TYR A 132 -2.50 -0.24 26.84
C TYR A 132 -1.97 -0.01 25.42
N LEU A 133 -1.70 -1.07 24.65
CA LEU A 133 -1.19 -0.95 23.28
C LEU A 133 -2.23 -0.33 22.35
N TYR A 134 -3.50 -0.70 22.51
CA TYR A 134 -4.60 -0.10 21.77
C TYR A 134 -4.66 1.43 21.97
N HIS A 135 -4.63 1.88 23.22
CA HIS A 135 -4.86 3.30 23.53
C HIS A 135 -3.67 4.20 23.21
N TYR A 136 -2.44 3.74 23.43
CA TYR A 136 -1.26 4.60 23.35
C TYR A 136 -0.38 4.35 22.13
N VAL A 137 -0.32 3.11 21.64
CA VAL A 137 0.65 2.72 20.61
C VAL A 137 0.01 2.65 19.23
N PHE A 138 -1.21 2.10 19.13
CA PHE A 138 -1.85 1.85 17.83
C PHE A 138 -2.01 3.12 16.99
N THR A 139 -2.69 4.14 17.52
CA THR A 139 -3.01 5.36 16.78
C THR A 139 -1.74 6.11 16.33
N VAL A 140 -0.74 6.17 17.21
CA VAL A 140 0.54 6.84 16.93
C VAL A 140 1.33 6.07 15.87
N ALA A 141 1.45 4.75 16.03
CA ALA A 141 2.16 3.90 15.08
C ALA A 141 1.54 3.95 13.68
N GLN A 142 0.21 3.83 13.58
CA GLN A 142 -0.49 3.90 12.29
C GLN A 142 -0.33 5.29 11.64
N SER A 143 -0.43 6.37 12.42
CA SER A 143 -0.26 7.73 11.90
C SER A 143 1.16 7.97 11.35
N VAL A 144 2.19 7.47 12.03
CA VAL A 144 3.58 7.54 11.56
C VAL A 144 3.75 6.75 10.26
N ILE A 145 3.23 5.53 10.20
CA ILE A 145 3.34 4.66 9.02
C ILE A 145 2.66 5.29 7.81
N HIS A 146 1.43 5.79 7.94
CA HIS A 146 0.75 6.46 6.83
C HIS A 146 1.44 7.75 6.38
N THR A 147 2.03 8.50 7.32
CA THR A 147 2.81 9.69 6.96
C THR A 147 4.04 9.32 6.15
N LEU A 148 4.76 8.26 6.56
CA LEU A 148 5.92 7.75 5.83
C LEU A 148 5.54 7.20 4.45
N GLU A 149 4.39 6.54 4.34
CA GLU A 149 3.85 6.05 3.07
C GLU A 149 3.59 7.19 2.08
N ILE A 150 2.91 8.26 2.53
CA ILE A 150 2.67 9.47 1.71
C ILE A 150 4.00 10.07 1.25
N LEU A 151 4.99 10.20 2.15
CA LEU A 151 6.31 10.73 1.83
C LEU A 151 7.08 9.84 0.85
N ALA A 152 6.97 8.52 0.98
CA ALA A 152 7.62 7.56 0.11
C ALA A 152 7.05 7.65 -1.31
N VAL A 153 5.72 7.69 -1.43
CA VAL A 153 5.02 7.89 -2.71
C VAL A 153 5.40 9.24 -3.32
N ALA A 154 5.38 10.33 -2.55
CA ALA A 154 5.77 11.65 -3.02
C ALA A 154 7.23 11.68 -3.53
N SER A 155 8.17 11.10 -2.79
CA SER A 155 9.59 11.01 -3.16
C SER A 155 9.82 10.20 -4.43
N TYR A 156 9.02 9.15 -4.64
CA TYR A 156 9.09 8.36 -5.87
C TYR A 156 8.57 9.14 -7.07
N ILE A 157 7.48 9.89 -6.92
CA ILE A 157 6.91 10.71 -7.99
C ILE A 157 7.87 11.82 -8.40
N THR A 158 8.48 12.53 -7.44
CA THR A 158 9.45 13.59 -7.75
C THR A 158 10.64 13.03 -8.50
N ARG A 159 11.19 11.89 -8.03
CA ARG A 159 12.28 11.20 -8.72
C ARG A 159 11.87 10.75 -10.12
N LEU A 160 10.67 10.17 -10.29
CA LEU A 160 10.18 9.73 -11.59
C LEU A 160 9.99 10.92 -12.55
N ARG A 161 9.44 12.04 -12.05
CA ARG A 161 9.30 13.28 -12.82
C ARG A 161 10.65 13.80 -13.29
N ASP A 162 11.65 13.81 -12.43
CA ASP A 162 13.01 14.25 -12.78
C ASP A 162 13.64 13.32 -13.84
N GLN A 163 13.46 12.01 -13.70
CA GLN A 163 13.93 11.03 -14.71
C GLN A 163 13.24 11.25 -16.07
N LEU A 164 11.93 11.52 -16.08
CA LEU A 164 11.18 11.79 -17.31
C LEU A 164 11.59 13.12 -17.96
N ASN A 165 11.83 14.17 -17.16
CA ASN A 165 12.29 15.47 -17.66
C ASN A 165 13.72 15.40 -18.21
N ASN A 166 14.62 14.72 -17.49
CA ASN A 166 16.01 14.55 -17.92
C ASN A 166 16.11 13.61 -19.13
N GLY A 167 15.31 12.54 -19.19
CA GLY A 167 15.22 11.67 -20.37
C GLY A 167 14.67 12.38 -21.61
N ALA A 168 13.74 13.33 -21.42
CA ALA A 168 13.27 14.19 -22.52
C ALA A 168 14.32 15.21 -22.99
N LEU A 169 15.24 15.62 -22.12
CA LEU A 169 16.35 16.53 -22.46
C LEU A 169 17.47 15.83 -23.27
N TYR A 170 17.61 14.50 -23.14
CA TYR A 170 18.62 13.71 -23.88
C TYR A 170 18.06 12.92 -25.09
N GLY A 171 16.74 12.96 -25.32
CA GLY A 171 16.05 12.20 -26.38
C GLY A 171 15.87 12.92 -27.73
N ASN A 172 16.48 14.09 -27.92
CA ASN A 172 16.49 14.80 -29.21
C ASN A 172 17.90 14.77 -29.81
N HIS A 173 18.30 13.62 -30.38
CA HIS A 173 19.34 13.54 -31.41
C HIS A 173 19.07 12.34 -32.32
#